data_AF-A0A8J8G1V9-F1
#
_entry.id   AF-A0A8J8G1V9-F1
#
_cell.length_a   1.000
_cell.length_b   1.000
_cell.length_c   1.000
_cell.angle_alpha   90.00
_cell.angle_beta   90.00
_cell.angle_gamma   90.00
#
_symmetry.space_group_name_H-M   'P 1'
#
loop_
_entity.id
_entity.type
_entity.pdbx_description
1 polymer ?
#
loop_
_entity_poly.entity_id
_entity_poly.type
_entity_poly.pdbx_seq_one_letter_code
_entity_poly.pdbx_strand_id
1 'polypeptide(L)'
;MDKAELKNLKKQANGLKPMFQLGKAGITGTFIELIDKYLKVHEIVKIKVLIATTTGDIQFYADEITKETKSILLEKKGYTFTVFRKITKQNRKDAYWAKQDKLEEKNQNNFDDSED
;
A
#
# COMPACT_ATOMS: atom_id res chain seq x y z
N MET A 1 18.64 -6.93 -5.63
CA MET A 1 18.68 -5.57 -5.06
C MET A 1 20.06 -5.39 -4.45
N ASP A 2 20.75 -4.30 -4.76
CA ASP A 2 22.08 -4.07 -4.19
C ASP A 2 22.00 -3.57 -2.73
N LYS A 3 23.06 -3.82 -1.94
CA LYS A 3 23.13 -3.44 -0.52
C LYS A 3 23.07 -1.92 -0.33
N ALA A 4 23.62 -1.13 -1.26
CA ALA A 4 23.55 0.32 -1.19
C ALA A 4 22.13 0.83 -1.46
N GLU A 5 21.44 0.22 -2.43
CA GLU A 5 20.04 0.51 -2.75
C GLU A 5 19.15 0.21 -1.55
N LEU A 6 19.33 -0.95 -0.89
CA LEU A 6 18.58 -1.34 0.29
C LEU A 6 18.76 -0.34 1.44
N LYS A 7 20.00 0.10 1.68
CA LYS A 7 20.31 1.11 2.70
C LYS A 7 19.61 2.44 2.40
N ASN A 8 19.60 2.86 1.13
CA ASN A 8 18.94 4.10 0.74
C ASN A 8 17.42 4.03 0.94
N LEU A 9 16.77 2.92 0.53
CA LEU A 9 15.34 2.73 0.74
C LEU A 9 14.97 2.69 2.23
N LYS A 10 15.77 2.02 3.06
CA LYS A 10 15.57 2.04 4.52
C LYS A 10 15.70 3.45 5.08
N LYS A 11 16.65 4.25 4.61
CA LYS A 11 16.80 5.64 5.03
C LYS A 11 15.56 6.47 4.68
N GLN A 12 15.03 6.32 3.47
CA GLN A 12 13.79 6.96 3.05
C GLN A 12 12.60 6.51 3.91
N ALA A 13 12.47 5.20 4.14
CA ALA A 13 11.42 4.61 4.94
C ALA A 13 11.40 5.10 6.40
N ASN A 14 12.57 5.33 7.01
CA ASN A 14 12.65 5.74 8.41
C ASN A 14 11.92 7.06 8.70
N GLY A 15 11.93 8.01 7.76
CA GLY A 15 11.22 9.30 7.89
C GLY A 15 9.71 9.21 7.65
N LEU A 16 9.20 8.10 7.11
CA LEU A 16 7.78 7.95 6.80
C LEU A 16 6.96 7.59 8.04
N LYS A 17 5.78 8.20 8.17
CA LYS A 17 4.76 7.74 9.10
C LYS A 17 4.06 6.50 8.52
N PRO A 18 3.56 5.56 9.36
CA PRO A 18 2.73 4.48 8.87
C PRO A 18 1.50 5.04 8.15
N MET A 19 1.29 4.62 6.90
CA MET A 19 0.15 5.06 6.09
C MET A 19 -1.09 4.21 6.37
N PHE A 20 -0.89 2.92 6.65
CA PHE A 20 -1.96 1.98 6.93
C PHE A 20 -1.79 1.33 8.29
N GLN A 21 -2.91 0.90 8.86
CA GLN A 21 -2.95 0.23 10.14
C GLN A 21 -3.78 -1.04 10.04
N LEU A 22 -3.17 -2.17 10.42
CA LEU A 22 -3.80 -3.48 10.52
C LEU A 22 -4.40 -3.66 11.92
N GLY A 23 -5.70 -3.92 11.98
CA GLY A 23 -6.45 -4.11 13.23
C GLY A 23 -7.07 -5.50 13.34
N LYS A 24 -8.16 -5.61 14.12
CA LYS A 24 -8.86 -6.87 14.42
C LYS A 24 -9.28 -7.68 13.18
N ALA A 25 -9.65 -7.01 12.09
CA ALA A 25 -10.06 -7.67 10.85
C ALA A 25 -8.91 -8.44 10.17
N GLY A 26 -7.66 -8.20 10.55
CA GLY A 26 -6.50 -8.84 9.93
C GLY A 26 -6.33 -8.44 8.47
N ILE A 27 -5.64 -9.29 7.71
CA ILE A 27 -5.42 -9.08 6.28
C ILE A 27 -6.69 -9.48 5.53
N THR A 28 -7.31 -8.51 4.87
CA THR A 28 -8.49 -8.71 4.02
C THR A 28 -8.15 -8.40 2.57
N GLY A 29 -8.93 -8.92 1.61
CA GLY A 29 -8.75 -8.61 0.19
C GLY A 29 -8.77 -7.11 -0.09
N THR A 30 -9.71 -6.38 0.53
CA THR A 30 -9.80 -4.91 0.42
C THR A 30 -8.55 -4.22 0.96
N PHE A 31 -7.97 -4.72 2.05
CA PHE A 31 -6.72 -4.16 2.60
C PHE A 31 -5.53 -4.41 1.68
N ILE A 32 -5.42 -5.60 1.10
CA ILE A 32 -4.41 -5.94 0.11
C ILE A 32 -4.53 -5.03 -1.12
N GLU A 33 -5.74 -4.86 -1.66
CA GLU A 33 -5.98 -3.97 -2.80
C GLU A 33 -5.60 -2.52 -2.52
N LEU A 34 -5.90 -2.03 -1.33
CA LEU A 34 -5.55 -0.68 -0.90
C LEU A 34 -4.03 -0.49 -0.90
N ILE A 35 -3.29 -1.45 -0.34
CA ILE A 35 -1.83 -1.43 -0.32
C ILE A 35 -1.28 -1.56 -1.74
N ASP A 36 -1.82 -2.44 -2.58
CA ASP A 36 -1.39 -2.61 -3.97
C ASP A 36 -1.57 -1.30 -4.76
N LYS A 37 -2.74 -0.67 -4.67
CA LYS A 37 -3.03 0.62 -5.31
C LYS A 37 -2.08 1.71 -4.83
N TYR A 38 -1.82 1.77 -3.53
CA TYR A 38 -0.84 2.70 -2.97
C TYR A 38 0.57 2.43 -3.53
N LEU A 39 0.99 1.17 -3.60
CA LEU A 39 2.29 0.74 -4.13
C LEU A 39 2.45 0.95 -5.66
N LYS A 40 1.38 1.25 -6.40
CA LYS A 40 1.46 1.65 -7.82
C LYS A 40 1.86 3.12 -7.98
N VAL A 41 1.47 3.96 -7.02
CA VAL A 41 1.71 5.41 -7.03
C VAL A 41 2.94 5.77 -6.21
N HIS A 42 3.16 5.06 -5.10
CA HIS A 42 4.27 5.23 -4.18
C HIS A 42 5.12 3.97 -4.19
N GLU A 43 6.44 4.11 -4.16
CA GLU A 43 7.30 2.91 -4.17
C GLU A 43 7.41 2.25 -2.80
N ILE A 44 7.21 3.01 -1.71
CA ILE A 44 7.40 2.57 -0.32
C ILE A 44 6.12 2.80 0.46
N VAL A 45 5.72 1.81 1.28
CA VAL A 45 4.65 1.96 2.26
C VAL A 45 5.05 1.39 3.61
N LYS A 46 4.73 2.12 4.67
CA LYS A 46 4.89 1.68 6.05
C LYS A 46 3.54 1.33 6.64
N ILE A 47 3.43 0.18 7.28
CA ILE A 47 2.19 -0.37 7.81
C ILE A 47 2.39 -0.63 9.30
N LYS A 48 1.44 -0.21 10.14
CA LYS A 48 1.41 -0.48 11.58
C LYS A 48 0.49 -1.66 11.88
N VAL A 49 0.90 -2.53 12.79
CA VAL A 49 0.09 -3.64 13.29
C VAL A 49 -0.39 -3.31 14.70
N LEU A 50 -1.70 -3.39 14.95
CA LEU A 50 -2.28 -3.21 16.27
C LEU A 50 -2.31 -4.51 17.06
N ILE A 51 -1.26 -4.76 17.83
CA ILE A 51 -1.10 -5.98 18.64
C ILE A 51 -2.23 -6.22 19.62
N ALA A 52 -2.83 -5.16 20.17
CA ALA A 52 -3.98 -5.30 21.08
C ALA A 52 -5.19 -5.99 20.42
N THR A 53 -5.23 -6.05 19.09
CA THR A 53 -6.36 -6.55 18.31
C THR A 53 -6.01 -7.68 17.35
N THR A 54 -4.73 -7.87 17.06
CA THR A 54 -4.24 -8.86 16.10
C THR A 54 -3.64 -10.05 16.82
N THR A 55 -3.89 -11.25 16.32
CA THR A 55 -3.39 -12.51 16.92
C THR A 55 -2.11 -13.04 16.26
N GLY A 56 -1.72 -12.51 15.09
CA GLY A 56 -0.56 -12.96 14.33
C GLY A 56 0.72 -12.17 14.61
N ASP A 57 1.85 -12.75 14.21
CA ASP A 57 3.16 -12.10 14.23
C ASP A 57 3.25 -11.04 13.10
N ILE A 58 3.94 -9.94 13.37
CA ILE A 58 4.28 -8.93 12.36
C ILE A 58 5.04 -9.54 11.17
N GLN A 59 5.86 -10.58 11.40
CA GLN A 59 6.52 -11.29 10.31
C GLN A 59 5.51 -11.95 9.37
N PHE A 60 4.54 -12.67 9.93
CA PHE A 60 3.47 -13.31 9.17
C PHE A 60 2.70 -12.28 8.32
N TYR A 61 2.33 -11.14 8.91
CA TYR A 61 1.62 -10.10 8.17
C TYR A 61 2.47 -9.46 7.07
N ALA A 62 3.76 -9.26 7.31
CA ALA A 62 4.68 -8.76 6.31
C ALA A 62 4.84 -9.74 5.13
N ASP A 63 4.97 -11.03 5.41
CA ASP A 63 5.12 -12.07 4.40
C ASP A 63 3.87 -12.19 3.53
N GLU A 64 2.68 -12.20 4.14
CA GLU A 64 1.42 -12.24 3.40
C GLU A 64 1.23 -10.99 2.52
N ILE A 65 1.45 -9.79 3.07
CA ILE A 65 1.36 -8.55 2.27
C ILE A 65 2.37 -8.55 1.12
N THR A 66 3.61 -8.96 1.37
CA THR A 66 4.65 -8.94 0.32
C THR A 66 4.37 -9.94 -0.79
N LYS A 67 3.90 -11.13 -0.44
CA LYS A 67 3.45 -12.17 -1.38
C LYS A 67 2.32 -11.67 -2.27
N GLU A 68 1.24 -11.16 -1.68
CA GLU A 68 0.03 -10.75 -2.42
C GLU A 68 0.27 -9.50 -3.29
N THR A 69 1.08 -8.56 -2.81
CA THR A 69 1.36 -7.30 -3.53
C THR A 69 2.57 -7.37 -4.47
N LYS A 70 3.26 -8.52 -4.51
CA LYS A 70 4.52 -8.72 -5.25
C LYS A 70 5.55 -7.64 -4.90
N SER A 71 5.70 -7.40 -3.61
CA SER A 71 6.57 -6.39 -3.03
C SER A 71 7.67 -7.05 -2.20
N ILE A 72 8.63 -6.27 -1.71
CA ILE A 72 9.70 -6.76 -0.84
C ILE A 72 9.60 -6.15 0.55
N LEU A 73 9.87 -6.95 1.58
CA LEU A 73 10.02 -6.46 2.95
C LEU A 73 11.37 -5.75 3.09
N LEU A 74 11.36 -4.47 3.41
CA LEU A 74 12.59 -3.71 3.67
C LEU A 74 13.05 -3.90 5.11
N GLU A 75 12.16 -3.64 6.06
CA GLU A 75 12.48 -3.67 7.49
C GLU A 75 11.23 -3.86 8.34
N LYS A 76 11.45 -4.39 9.55
CA LYS A 76 10.49 -4.39 10.65
C LYS A 76 11.06 -3.52 11.77
N LYS A 77 10.24 -2.67 12.37
CA LYS A 77 10.62 -1.81 13.48
C LYS A 77 9.47 -1.72 14.47
N GLY A 78 9.64 -2.35 15.63
CA GLY A 78 8.58 -2.51 16.63
C GLY A 78 7.35 -3.14 15.99
N TYR A 79 6.23 -2.43 16.05
CA TYR A 79 4.93 -2.89 15.51
C TYR A 79 4.63 -2.32 14.12
N THR A 80 5.68 -1.94 13.39
CA THR A 80 5.56 -1.45 12.01
C THR A 80 6.48 -2.24 11.10
N PHE A 81 6.06 -2.41 9.86
CA PHE A 81 6.88 -2.98 8.80
C PHE A 81 6.78 -2.12 7.55
N THR A 82 7.86 -2.10 6.77
CA THR A 82 7.95 -1.31 5.54
C THR A 82 8.13 -2.24 4.37
N VAL A 83 7.28 -2.09 3.36
CA VAL A 83 7.40 -2.82 2.09
C VAL A 83 7.70 -1.87 0.94
N PHE A 84 8.35 -2.39 -0.09
CA PHE A 84 8.71 -1.65 -1.30
C PHE A 84 8.32 -2.40 -2.56
N ARG A 85 7.84 -1.66 -3.56
CA ARG A 85 7.71 -2.16 -4.92
C ARG A 85 8.19 -1.09 -5.89
N LYS A 86 9.14 -1.45 -6.75
CA LYS A 86 9.64 -0.56 -7.80
C LYS A 86 8.50 -0.19 -8.76
N ILE A 87 8.34 1.09 -9.04
CA ILE A 87 7.34 1.54 -10.00
C ILE A 87 7.88 1.36 -11.42
N THR A 88 7.11 0.70 -12.27
CA THR A 88 7.40 0.55 -13.70
C THR A 88 6.59 1.56 -14.52
N LYS A 89 6.98 1.75 -15.79
CA LYS A 89 6.18 2.57 -16.73
C LYS A 89 4.74 2.06 -16.86
N GLN A 90 4.55 0.74 -16.77
CA GLN A 90 3.22 0.12 -16.82
C GLN A 90 2.41 0.49 -15.57
N ASN A 91 2.95 0.25 -14.37
CA ASN A 91 2.26 0.53 -13.11
C ASN A 91 1.84 2.01 -12.98
N ARG A 92 2.64 2.95 -13.54
CA ARG A 92 2.26 4.38 -13.60
C ARG A 92 1.09 4.65 -14.51
N LYS A 93 1.04 4.03 -15.69
CA LYS A 93 -0.07 4.21 -16.64
C LYS A 93 -1.36 3.64 -16.06
N ASP A 94 -1.29 2.44 -15.46
CA ASP A 94 -2.43 1.80 -14.81
C ASP A 94 -3.02 2.67 -13.70
N ALA A 95 -2.17 3.29 -12.88
CA ALA A 95 -2.60 4.23 -11.84
C ALA A 95 -3.18 5.53 -12.41
N TYR A 96 -2.67 6.00 -13.55
CA TYR A 96 -3.17 7.21 -14.23
C TYR A 96 -4.55 7.00 -14.82
N TRP A 97 -4.75 5.94 -15.61
CA TRP A 97 -6.05 5.65 -16.24
C TRP A 97 -7.13 5.35 -15.21
N ALA A 98 -6.82 4.56 -14.18
CA ALA A 98 -7.75 4.31 -13.07
C ALA A 98 -8.17 5.59 -12.31
N LYS A 99 -7.37 6.66 -12.37
CA LYS A 99 -7.72 7.97 -11.81
C LYS A 99 -8.63 8.76 -12.75
N GLN A 100 -8.45 8.63 -14.07
CA GLN A 100 -9.27 9.30 -15.09
C GLN A 100 -10.68 8.70 -15.14
N ASP A 101 -10.80 7.37 -15.19
CA ASP A 101 -12.11 6.68 -15.24
C ASP A 101 -13.01 7.09 -14.05
N LYS A 102 -12.44 7.16 -12.85
CA LYS A 102 -13.16 7.60 -11.64
C LYS A 102 -13.56 9.08 -11.64
N LEU A 103 -12.79 9.93 -12.31
CA LEU A 103 -13.13 11.35 -12.46
C LEU A 103 -14.26 11.52 -13.48
N GLU A 104 -14.25 10.72 -14.54
CA GLU A 104 -15.30 10.72 -15.57
C GLU A 104 -16.62 10.15 -15.03
N GLU A 105 -16.61 9.00 -14.35
CA GLU A 105 -17.79 8.42 -13.68
C GLU A 105 -18.43 9.41 -12.69
N LYS A 106 -17.59 10.12 -11.91
CA LYS A 106 -18.08 11.11 -10.94
C LYS A 106 -18.67 12.35 -11.59
N ASN A 107 -18.16 12.76 -12.75
CA ASN A 107 -18.70 13.88 -13.51
C ASN A 107 -20.00 13.51 -14.22
N GLN A 108 -20.17 12.25 -14.62
CA GLN A 108 -21.37 11.77 -15.32
C GLN A 108 -22.57 11.58 -14.38
N ASN A 109 -22.33 11.18 -13.12
CA ASN A 109 -23.37 11.04 -12.10
C ASN A 109 -23.87 12.36 -11.48
N ASN A 110 -23.24 13.50 -11.80
CA ASN A 110 -23.67 14.82 -11.32
C ASN A 110 -24.66 15.53 -12.29
N PHE A 111 -25.03 14.89 -13.39
CA PHE A 111 -25.93 15.45 -14.41
C PHE A 111 -27.35 14.85 -14.38
N ASP A 112 -27.60 13.85 -13.52
CA ASP A 112 -28.84 13.05 -13.48
C ASP A 112 -29.73 13.33 -12.24
N ASP A 113 -29.28 14.19 -11.31
CA ASP A 113 -30.02 14.60 -10.09
C ASP A 113 -30.70 15.98 -10.23
N SER A 114 -30.91 16.47 -11.46
CA SER A 114 -31.50 17.81 -11.73
C SER A 114 -32.72 17.80 -12.65
N GLU A 115 -33.49 16.71 -12.67
CA GLU A 115 -34.88 16.70 -13.19
C GLU A 115 -35.79 15.95 -12.21
N ASP A 116 -36.28 16.69 -11.21
CA ASP A 116 -37.70 16.75 -10.76
C ASP A 116 -37.86 17.86 -9.69
#